data_AF-A0A8A8SPR9-F1
#
_entry.id   AF-A0A8A8SPR9-F1
#
_cell.length_a   1.000
_cell.length_b   1.000
_cell.length_c   1.000
_cell.angle_alpha   90.00
_cell.angle_beta   90.00
_cell.angle_gamma   90.00
#
_symmetry.space_group_name_H-M   'P 1'
#
loop_
_entity.id
_entity.type
_entity.pdbx_description
1 polymer ?
#
loop_
_entity_poly.entity_id
_entity_poly.type
_entity_poly.pdbx_seq_one_letter_code
_entity_poly.pdbx_strand_id
1 'polypeptide(L)'
;MRDIPQDTLSQTTKTEQSARIDLWEIDLTAIGGQRYYFSNELNEKGDPVTWQGRKYDAYPIQGTGFELSGKGTSARPTLAVSNLFGMVTGLAEDVQSLVGGTVVRRVVYARFLDAVNFTGGNPEADPEQEVVSRWVIEQLSELKKTTATFVLATPTETDGSVFPGRTMLADVCNWTYRSDECGYAGPPVADEFDKPTADPSKDACSKCRTGCELRDNLSRIGCFLSINRLS
;
A
#
# COMPACT_ATOMS: atom_id res chain seq x y z
N MET A 1 -6.67 -12.25 11.09
CA MET A 1 -6.76 -12.56 12.54
C MET A 1 -5.64 -11.75 13.18
N ARG A 2 -5.93 -10.86 14.16
CA ARG A 2 -4.85 -10.14 14.87
C ARG A 2 -4.12 -11.20 15.71
N ASP A 3 -2.85 -11.43 15.44
CA ASP A 3 -2.00 -12.15 16.40
C ASP A 3 -1.74 -11.19 17.55
N ILE A 4 -2.56 -11.30 18.59
CA ILE A 4 -2.34 -10.62 19.86
C ILE A 4 -1.71 -11.66 20.78
N PRO A 5 -0.49 -11.42 21.29
CA PRO A 5 0.15 -12.31 22.24
C PRO A 5 -0.75 -12.60 23.45
N GLN A 6 -0.70 -13.85 23.95
CA GLN A 6 -1.57 -14.29 25.06
C GLN A 6 -1.36 -13.46 26.32
N ASP A 7 -0.12 -13.06 26.64
CA ASP A 7 0.12 -12.28 27.86
C ASP A 7 -0.46 -10.87 27.73
N THR A 8 -0.37 -10.25 26.54
CA THR A 8 -1.05 -8.99 26.24
C THR A 8 -2.57 -9.08 26.41
N LEU A 9 -3.19 -10.20 25.99
CA LEU A 9 -4.62 -10.45 26.23
C LEU A 9 -4.91 -10.63 27.73
N SER A 10 -4.07 -11.38 28.44
CA SER A 10 -4.24 -11.63 29.87
C SER A 10 -4.19 -10.35 30.69
N GLN A 11 -3.36 -9.37 30.31
CA GLN A 11 -3.27 -8.06 30.97
C GLN A 11 -4.59 -7.29 30.93
N THR A 12 -5.39 -7.44 29.87
CA THR A 12 -6.71 -6.78 29.77
C THR A 12 -7.67 -7.27 30.86
N THR A 13 -7.45 -8.47 31.40
CA THR A 13 -8.29 -9.08 32.45
C THR A 13 -7.78 -8.85 33.88
N LYS A 14 -6.59 -8.26 34.05
CA LYS A 14 -6.02 -8.00 35.38
C LYS A 14 -6.64 -6.76 36.04
N THR A 15 -6.75 -6.80 37.37
CA THR A 15 -7.33 -5.72 38.19
C THR A 15 -6.47 -4.45 38.17
N GLU A 16 -5.15 -4.60 38.17
CA GLU A 16 -4.20 -3.50 38.01
C GLU A 16 -3.59 -3.57 36.61
N GLN A 17 -4.04 -2.67 35.73
CA GLN A 17 -3.52 -2.55 34.38
C GLN A 17 -2.39 -1.52 34.33
N SER A 18 -1.29 -1.91 33.67
CA SER A 18 -0.22 -0.97 33.36
C SER A 18 -0.69 0.05 32.33
N ALA A 19 -0.05 1.22 32.30
CA ALA A 19 -0.28 2.20 31.25
C ALA A 19 -0.08 1.59 29.85
N ARG A 20 -0.96 1.95 28.92
CA ARG A 20 -0.93 1.48 27.53
C ARG A 20 -0.32 2.57 26.67
N ILE A 21 0.82 2.28 26.06
CA ILE A 21 1.62 3.24 25.29
C ILE A 21 1.37 3.00 23.81
N ASP A 22 1.00 4.07 23.11
CA ASP A 22 0.83 4.09 21.66
C ASP A 22 2.14 4.56 20.99
N LEU A 23 2.74 3.65 20.24
CA LEU A 23 3.95 3.88 19.46
C LEU A 23 3.58 3.92 17.97
N TRP A 24 4.08 4.93 17.26
CA TRP A 24 3.77 5.17 15.86
C TRP A 24 5.02 5.09 15.01
N GLU A 25 4.95 4.32 13.94
CA GLU A 25 5.98 4.20 12.92
C GLU A 25 5.37 4.64 11.59
N ILE A 26 5.85 5.75 11.04
CA ILE A 26 5.41 6.29 9.74
C ILE A 26 6.54 6.02 8.76
N ASP A 27 6.33 5.09 7.85
CA ASP A 27 7.29 4.66 6.85
C ASP A 27 6.95 5.24 5.48
N LEU A 28 7.76 6.20 5.03
CA LEU A 28 7.64 6.85 3.73
C LEU A 28 8.70 6.35 2.74
N THR A 29 9.47 5.31 3.08
CA THR A 29 10.58 4.84 2.23
C THR A 29 10.12 4.36 0.85
N ALA A 30 8.92 3.77 0.77
CA ALA A 30 8.32 3.33 -0.50
C ALA A 30 8.05 4.47 -1.49
N ILE A 31 7.90 5.69 -0.99
CA ILE A 31 7.56 6.88 -1.77
C ILE A 31 8.74 7.88 -1.84
N GLY A 32 9.94 7.47 -1.42
CA GLY A 32 11.16 8.30 -1.48
C GLY A 32 11.41 9.18 -0.24
N GLY A 33 10.63 9.00 0.83
CA GLY A 33 10.83 9.66 2.11
C GLY A 33 11.64 8.85 3.12
N GLN A 34 11.66 9.31 4.37
CA GLN A 34 12.28 8.62 5.50
C GLN A 34 11.26 7.93 6.40
N ARG A 35 11.74 7.15 7.35
CA ARG A 35 10.91 6.51 8.37
C ARG A 35 10.99 7.31 9.67
N TYR A 36 9.84 7.60 10.24
CA TYR A 36 9.69 8.37 11.48
C TYR A 36 9.10 7.51 12.59
N TYR A 37 9.55 7.77 13.82
CA TYR A 37 9.14 7.04 15.02
C TYR A 37 8.64 8.04 16.06
N PHE A 38 7.36 7.98 16.40
CA PHE A 38 6.70 8.92 17.30
C PHE A 38 6.01 8.23 18.47
N SER A 39 6.06 8.87 19.63
CA SER A 39 5.32 8.50 20.83
C SER A 39 4.63 9.76 21.39
N ASN A 40 3.47 9.59 22.02
CA ASN A 40 2.85 10.69 22.78
C ASN A 40 3.43 10.83 24.19
N GLU A 41 4.07 9.78 24.68
CA GLU A 41 4.58 9.71 26.04
C GLU A 41 6.12 9.71 26.03
N LEU A 42 6.69 10.32 27.06
CA LEU A 42 8.10 10.20 27.40
C LEU A 42 8.27 9.00 28.34
N ASN A 43 9.48 8.44 28.38
CA ASN A 43 9.80 7.41 29.37
C ASN A 43 9.90 7.99 30.79
N GLU A 44 10.12 7.12 31.79
CA GLU A 44 10.24 7.51 33.20
C GLU A 44 11.38 8.52 33.46
N LYS A 45 12.40 8.55 32.58
CA LYS A 45 13.56 9.44 32.66
C LYS A 45 13.33 10.79 31.98
N GLY A 46 12.20 10.99 31.31
CA GLY A 46 11.94 12.16 30.47
C GLY A 46 12.61 12.11 29.09
N ASP A 47 13.12 10.95 28.69
CA ASP A 47 13.75 10.70 27.40
C ASP A 47 12.76 10.04 26.41
N PRO A 48 13.08 10.00 25.10
CA PRO A 48 12.33 9.23 24.10
C PRO A 48 12.15 7.76 24.50
N VAL A 49 10.95 7.23 24.29
CA VAL A 49 10.64 5.82 24.60
C VAL A 49 11.43 4.92 23.65
N THR A 50 12.10 3.93 24.20
CA THR A 50 12.84 2.93 23.41
C THR A 50 12.07 1.62 23.37
N TRP A 51 11.80 1.09 22.19
CA TRP A 51 11.11 -0.19 22.00
C TRP A 51 11.82 -1.02 20.94
N GLN A 52 12.16 -2.27 21.27
CA GLN A 52 12.94 -3.16 20.42
C GLN A 52 14.25 -2.50 19.94
N GLY A 53 14.88 -1.70 20.80
CA GLY A 53 16.09 -0.93 20.48
C GLY A 53 15.89 0.29 19.58
N ARG A 54 14.65 0.63 19.21
CA ARG A 54 14.31 1.83 18.40
C ARG A 54 13.80 2.95 19.29
N LYS A 55 14.26 4.17 19.04
CA LYS A 55 13.82 5.36 19.78
C LYS A 55 12.59 5.98 19.12
N TYR A 56 11.59 6.29 19.93
CA TYR A 56 10.35 6.95 19.55
C TYR A 56 10.34 8.35 20.16
N ASP A 57 10.44 9.36 19.31
CA ASP A 57 10.49 10.74 19.75
C ASP A 57 9.12 11.22 20.22
N ALA A 58 9.11 12.01 21.30
CA ALA A 58 7.88 12.59 21.81
C ALA A 58 7.34 13.63 20.83
N TYR A 59 6.28 13.28 20.11
CA TYR A 59 5.66 14.14 19.12
C TYR A 59 4.14 14.00 19.16
N PRO A 60 3.37 15.11 19.18
CA PRO A 60 1.92 15.00 19.30
C PRO A 60 1.31 14.33 18.07
N ILE A 61 0.75 13.14 18.29
CA ILE A 61 0.11 12.32 17.27
C ILE A 61 -1.13 11.64 17.86
N GLN A 62 -2.27 11.79 17.20
CA GLN A 62 -3.52 11.20 17.66
C GLN A 62 -4.19 10.52 16.49
N GLY A 63 -4.66 9.29 16.67
CA GLY A 63 -5.52 8.69 15.67
C GLY A 63 -6.79 8.12 16.27
N THR A 64 -7.85 8.15 15.47
CA THR A 64 -9.20 7.73 15.84
C THR A 64 -9.78 6.82 14.75
N GLY A 65 -10.74 5.97 15.10
CA GLY A 65 -11.42 5.11 14.13
C GLY A 65 -10.66 3.84 13.72
N PHE A 66 -9.71 3.36 14.52
CA PHE A 66 -8.95 2.11 14.26
C PHE A 66 -9.74 0.82 14.56
N GLU A 67 -10.98 0.77 14.12
CA GLU A 67 -11.81 -0.42 14.24
C GLU A 67 -11.54 -1.35 13.06
N LEU A 68 -11.26 -2.62 13.32
CA LEU A 68 -11.24 -3.63 12.25
C LEU A 68 -12.60 -4.34 12.29
N SER A 69 -13.52 -3.93 11.44
CA SER A 69 -14.73 -4.70 11.19
C SER A 69 -14.46 -5.73 10.08
N GLY A 70 -14.73 -7.00 10.36
CA GLY A 70 -14.67 -8.07 9.34
C GLY A 70 -15.94 -8.18 8.48
N LYS A 71 -16.93 -7.31 8.70
CA LYS A 71 -18.19 -7.27 7.94
C LYS A 71 -18.47 -5.83 7.53
N GLY A 72 -18.58 -5.59 6.22
CA GLY A 72 -18.90 -4.28 5.64
C GLY A 72 -17.70 -3.56 5.04
N THR A 73 -17.87 -2.26 4.79
CA THR A 73 -16.82 -1.36 4.30
C THR A 73 -15.65 -1.28 5.29
N SER A 74 -14.43 -1.29 4.76
CA SER A 74 -13.19 -1.09 5.51
C SER A 74 -13.28 0.21 6.33
N ALA A 75 -12.78 0.18 7.57
CA ALA A 75 -12.75 1.39 8.39
C ALA A 75 -11.71 2.36 7.82
N ARG A 76 -12.05 3.65 7.84
CA ARG A 76 -11.16 4.74 7.45
C ARG A 76 -10.73 5.53 8.68
N PRO A 77 -9.70 5.05 9.41
CA PRO A 77 -9.18 5.79 10.54
C PRO A 77 -8.60 7.12 10.11
N THR A 78 -8.66 8.07 11.03
CA THR A 78 -8.08 9.40 10.86
C THR A 78 -6.86 9.52 11.75
N LEU A 79 -5.77 10.06 11.22
CA LEU A 79 -4.53 10.33 11.94
C LEU A 79 -4.23 11.83 11.92
N ALA A 80 -4.30 12.48 13.07
CA ALA A 80 -3.91 13.85 13.29
C ALA A 80 -2.48 13.91 13.83
N VAL A 81 -1.60 14.62 13.14
CA VAL A 81 -0.19 14.81 13.50
C VAL A 81 0.05 16.30 13.70
N SER A 82 0.86 16.66 14.69
CA SER A 82 1.27 18.07 14.82
C SER A 82 2.00 18.52 13.55
N ASN A 83 1.72 19.76 13.13
CA ASN A 83 2.46 20.42 12.06
C ASN A 83 3.17 21.67 12.58
N LEU A 84 3.43 21.72 13.89
CA LEU A 84 4.19 22.80 14.49
C LEU A 84 5.58 22.82 13.81
N PHE A 85 5.98 23.99 13.30
CA PHE A 85 7.16 24.22 12.45
C PHE A 85 7.08 23.77 10.98
N GLY A 86 5.90 23.37 10.49
CA GLY A 86 5.68 23.10 9.07
C GLY A 86 6.35 21.81 8.55
N MET A 87 6.79 20.93 9.45
CA MET A 87 7.42 19.66 9.09
C MET A 87 6.55 18.83 8.14
N VAL A 88 5.27 18.66 8.49
CA VAL A 88 4.35 17.86 7.67
C VAL A 88 4.04 18.57 6.35
N THR A 89 3.99 19.90 6.35
CA THR A 89 3.83 20.68 5.10
C THR A 89 4.98 20.46 4.14
N GLY A 90 6.23 20.53 4.61
CA GLY A 90 7.41 20.26 3.76
C GLY A 90 7.41 18.84 3.22
N LEU A 91 7.14 17.85 4.08
CA LEU A 91 7.06 16.45 3.65
C LEU A 91 5.93 16.20 2.64
N ALA A 92 4.77 16.82 2.82
CA ALA A 92 3.66 16.69 1.90
C ALA A 92 3.97 17.32 0.52
N GLU A 93 4.75 18.40 0.48
CA GLU A 93 5.21 19.02 -0.77
C GLU A 93 6.23 18.14 -1.50
N ASP A 94 7.20 17.61 -0.76
CA ASP A 94 8.27 16.78 -1.32
C ASP A 94 7.76 15.42 -1.83
N VAL A 95 6.74 14.85 -1.15
CA VAL A 95 6.35 13.44 -1.32
C VAL A 95 4.86 13.28 -1.66
N GLN A 96 4.33 14.12 -2.56
CA GLN A 96 2.95 14.04 -3.09
C GLN A 96 1.88 13.77 -2.01
N SER A 97 1.84 14.62 -0.99
CA SER A 97 0.89 14.52 0.14
C SER A 97 1.02 13.26 1.00
N LEU A 98 2.19 12.59 0.96
CA LEU A 98 2.51 11.36 1.71
C LEU A 98 1.61 10.16 1.37
N VAL A 99 0.89 10.23 0.24
CA VAL A 99 -0.03 9.18 -0.21
C VAL A 99 0.77 7.92 -0.55
N GLY A 100 0.32 6.77 -0.06
CA GLY A 100 1.02 5.50 -0.18
C GLY A 100 2.04 5.23 0.94
N GLY A 101 2.27 6.18 1.85
CA GLY A 101 3.06 5.96 3.06
C GLY A 101 2.41 4.92 3.98
N THR A 102 3.22 4.10 4.65
CA THR A 102 2.73 3.08 5.58
C THR A 102 2.74 3.60 7.00
N VAL A 103 1.62 3.48 7.71
CA VAL A 103 1.50 3.82 9.14
C VAL A 103 1.34 2.54 9.93
N VAL A 104 2.23 2.32 10.88
CA VAL A 104 2.21 1.20 11.82
C VAL A 104 1.96 1.75 13.21
N ARG A 105 0.81 1.41 13.79
CA ARG A 105 0.50 1.67 15.19
C ARG A 105 0.84 0.42 15.98
N ARG A 106 1.74 0.54 16.94
CA ARG A 106 2.09 -0.50 17.90
C ARG A 106 1.55 -0.07 19.25
N VAL A 107 0.86 -0.98 19.91
CA VAL A 107 0.36 -0.71 21.25
C VAL A 107 0.96 -1.71 22.22
N VAL A 108 1.63 -1.18 23.23
CA VAL A 108 2.44 -1.93 24.18
C VAL A 108 2.04 -1.52 25.59
N TYR A 109 2.02 -2.46 26.53
CA TYR A 109 1.88 -2.12 27.95
C TYR A 109 3.23 -1.67 28.50
N ALA A 110 3.25 -0.61 29.30
CA ALA A 110 4.47 -0.04 29.85
C ALA A 110 5.38 -1.08 30.53
N ARG A 111 4.80 -2.10 31.18
CA ARG A 111 5.55 -3.19 31.84
C ARG A 111 6.41 -4.04 30.88
N PHE A 112 6.08 -4.11 29.60
CA PHE A 112 6.82 -4.92 28.64
C PHE A 112 7.95 -4.13 27.97
N LEU A 113 7.99 -2.80 28.13
CA LEU A 113 8.99 -1.93 27.53
C LEU A 113 10.43 -2.32 27.87
N ASP A 114 11.36 -1.98 26.98
CA ASP A 114 12.79 -2.22 27.18
C ASP A 114 13.28 -1.65 28.52
N ALA A 115 14.20 -2.36 29.19
CA ALA A 115 14.77 -1.97 30.47
C ALA A 115 15.41 -0.57 30.47
N VAL A 116 15.85 -0.09 29.30
CA VAL A 116 16.46 1.24 29.12
C VAL A 116 15.50 2.38 29.52
N ASN A 117 14.20 2.17 29.42
CA ASN A 117 13.18 3.17 29.75
C ASN A 117 13.06 3.46 31.24
N PHE A 118 13.50 2.53 32.10
CA PHE A 118 13.32 2.60 33.55
C PHE A 118 14.63 2.89 34.25
N THR A 119 14.57 3.64 35.35
CA THR A 119 15.77 3.96 36.16
C THR A 119 16.35 2.72 36.86
N GLY A 120 15.48 1.79 37.28
CA GLY A 120 15.83 0.52 37.91
C GLY A 120 15.96 -0.68 36.97
N GLY A 121 15.87 -0.47 35.65
CA GLY A 121 15.73 -1.56 34.67
C GLY A 121 14.33 -2.17 34.66
N ASN A 122 14.10 -3.17 33.81
CA ASN A 122 12.82 -3.86 33.72
C ASN A 122 13.00 -5.38 33.55
N PRO A 123 12.65 -6.19 34.56
CA PRO A 123 12.70 -7.65 34.48
C PRO A 123 11.51 -8.25 33.72
N GLU A 124 10.41 -7.51 33.55
CA GLU A 124 9.23 -7.93 32.79
C GLU A 124 9.30 -7.52 31.31
N ALA A 125 10.46 -7.03 30.85
CA ALA A 125 10.65 -6.61 29.46
C ALA A 125 10.47 -7.79 28.51
N ASP A 126 9.52 -7.66 27.58
CA ASP A 126 9.23 -8.69 26.58
C ASP A 126 8.94 -8.01 25.23
N PRO A 127 9.87 -8.07 24.26
CA PRO A 127 9.75 -7.41 22.97
C PRO A 127 8.67 -8.01 22.05
N GLU A 128 8.15 -9.21 22.36
CA GLU A 128 7.12 -9.87 21.55
C GLU A 128 5.70 -9.37 21.90
N GLN A 129 5.53 -8.73 23.06
CA GLN A 129 4.23 -8.32 23.59
C GLN A 129 3.79 -6.98 23.01
N GLU A 130 3.32 -6.99 21.76
CA GLU A 130 2.75 -5.82 21.10
C GLU A 130 1.49 -6.14 20.29
N VAL A 131 0.58 -5.16 20.24
CA VAL A 131 -0.55 -5.17 19.31
C VAL A 131 -0.21 -4.28 18.13
N VAL A 132 0.05 -4.88 16.97
CA VAL A 132 0.40 -4.15 15.76
C VAL A 132 -0.82 -3.96 14.86
N SER A 133 -1.03 -2.74 14.38
CA SER A 133 -2.00 -2.40 13.34
C SER A 133 -1.31 -1.65 12.21
N ARG A 134 -1.50 -2.11 10.97
CA ARG A 134 -0.87 -1.54 9.77
C ARG A 134 -1.94 -0.88 8.90
N TRP A 135 -1.60 0.30 8.40
CA TRP A 135 -2.45 1.14 7.58
C TRP A 135 -1.63 1.81 6.50
N VAL A 136 -2.29 2.28 5.44
CA VAL A 136 -1.68 3.05 4.35
C VAL A 136 -2.33 4.43 4.34
N ILE A 137 -1.53 5.47 4.12
CA ILE A 137 -2.03 6.84 3.95
C ILE A 137 -2.70 6.90 2.58
N GLU A 138 -4.02 7.11 2.61
CA GLU A 138 -4.82 7.25 1.39
C GLU A 138 -4.86 8.70 0.93
N GLN A 139 -5.10 9.63 1.86
CA GLN A 139 -5.24 11.04 1.53
C GLN A 139 -4.86 11.94 2.71
N LEU A 140 -4.23 13.08 2.40
CA LEU A 140 -4.18 14.23 3.30
C LEU A 140 -5.53 14.97 3.25
N SER A 141 -6.32 14.88 4.31
CA SER A 141 -7.66 15.48 4.37
C SER A 141 -7.62 16.95 4.74
N GLU A 142 -6.76 17.33 5.69
CA GLU A 142 -6.66 18.71 6.14
C GLU A 142 -5.22 19.05 6.50
N LEU A 143 -4.73 20.20 6.04
CA LEU A 143 -3.41 20.71 6.37
C LEU A 143 -3.53 22.12 6.95
N LYS A 144 -3.42 22.23 8.27
CA LYS A 144 -3.36 23.50 9.00
C LYS A 144 -1.92 23.80 9.41
N LYS A 145 -1.67 25.07 9.79
CA LYS A 145 -0.37 25.51 10.32
C LYS A 145 0.07 24.76 11.58
N THR A 146 -0.88 24.24 12.37
CA THR A 146 -0.61 23.58 13.66
C THR A 146 -0.82 22.08 13.62
N THR A 147 -1.61 21.57 12.66
CA THR A 147 -2.08 20.18 12.65
C THR A 147 -2.29 19.73 11.21
N ALA A 148 -1.88 18.50 10.90
CA ALA A 148 -2.17 17.82 9.66
C ALA A 148 -3.02 16.58 9.94
N THR A 149 -4.03 16.34 9.13
CA THR A 149 -4.99 15.25 9.30
C THR A 149 -4.99 14.35 8.07
N PHE A 150 -4.69 13.08 8.28
CA PHE A 150 -4.62 12.05 7.25
C PHE A 150 -5.78 11.07 7.38
N VAL A 151 -6.29 10.63 6.24
CA VAL A 151 -7.20 9.48 6.14
C VAL A 151 -6.37 8.27 5.78
N LEU A 152 -6.56 7.20 6.55
CA LEU A 152 -5.85 5.95 6.41
C LEU A 152 -6.79 4.86 5.87
N ALA A 153 -6.23 3.95 5.09
CA ALA A 153 -6.91 2.78 4.55
C ALA A 153 -6.21 1.49 5.01
N THR A 154 -6.92 0.36 4.97
CA THR A 154 -6.25 -0.93 5.22
C THR A 154 -5.36 -1.30 4.02
N PRO A 155 -4.20 -1.94 4.23
CA PRO A 155 -3.30 -2.30 3.12
C PRO A 155 -3.94 -3.23 2.08
N THR A 156 -4.98 -3.97 2.48
CA THR A 156 -5.74 -4.90 1.63
C THR A 156 -6.83 -4.19 0.83
N GLU A 157 -7.18 -2.95 1.17
CA GLU A 157 -8.18 -2.16 0.48
C GLU A 157 -7.60 -1.72 -0.87
N THR A 158 -8.07 -2.39 -1.94
CA THR A 158 -7.67 -2.10 -3.32
C THR A 158 -8.66 -1.15 -3.99
N ASP A 159 -9.17 -0.17 -3.24
CA ASP A 159 -10.13 0.81 -3.76
C ASP A 159 -9.44 1.65 -4.86
N GLY A 160 -10.03 1.66 -6.06
CA GLY A 160 -9.44 2.28 -7.25
C GLY A 160 -8.37 1.46 -8.01
N SER A 161 -8.02 0.24 -7.55
CA SER A 161 -7.12 -0.62 -8.32
C SER A 161 -7.86 -1.21 -9.52
N VAL A 162 -7.62 -0.61 -10.68
CA VAL A 162 -8.08 -1.14 -11.95
C VAL A 162 -7.17 -2.32 -12.28
N PHE A 163 -7.66 -3.54 -12.04
CA PHE A 163 -7.06 -4.70 -12.70
C PHE A 163 -7.08 -4.41 -14.20
N PRO A 164 -5.92 -4.39 -14.91
CA PRO A 164 -5.90 -4.22 -16.34
C PRO A 164 -6.55 -5.46 -16.97
N GLY A 165 -7.87 -5.46 -17.02
CA GLY A 165 -8.67 -6.46 -17.71
C GLY A 165 -8.42 -6.30 -19.20
N ARG A 166 -8.33 -7.43 -19.89
CA ARG A 166 -8.26 -7.42 -21.34
C ARG A 166 -9.54 -6.79 -21.91
N THR A 167 -9.40 -5.67 -22.62
CA THR A 167 -10.53 -5.07 -23.35
C THR A 167 -11.03 -6.07 -24.39
N MET A 168 -12.28 -6.53 -24.24
CA MET A 168 -12.90 -7.45 -25.19
C MET A 168 -13.36 -6.67 -26.42
N LEU A 169 -12.56 -6.68 -27.48
CA LEU A 169 -12.94 -6.12 -28.77
C LEU A 169 -13.46 -7.23 -29.69
N ALA A 170 -14.64 -7.00 -30.27
CA ALA A 170 -15.18 -7.84 -31.33
C ALA A 170 -14.41 -7.53 -32.62
N ASP A 171 -13.70 -8.52 -33.15
CA ASP A 171 -12.99 -8.48 -34.44
C ASP A 171 -11.65 -7.70 -34.52
N VAL A 172 -11.21 -6.99 -33.46
CA VAL A 172 -9.91 -6.29 -33.45
C VAL A 172 -8.96 -6.91 -32.41
N CYS A 173 -7.79 -7.33 -32.86
CA CYS A 173 -6.72 -7.87 -32.03
C CYS A 173 -6.01 -6.74 -31.27
N ASN A 174 -5.91 -6.87 -29.96
CA ASN A 174 -5.22 -5.92 -29.09
C ASN A 174 -3.71 -6.22 -28.93
N TRP A 175 -3.22 -7.33 -29.46
CA TRP A 175 -1.81 -7.68 -29.38
C TRP A 175 -0.94 -6.72 -30.20
N THR A 176 0.26 -6.47 -29.70
CA THR A 176 1.29 -5.78 -30.46
C THR A 176 1.80 -6.74 -31.54
N TYR A 177 1.95 -6.26 -32.77
CA TYR A 177 2.39 -7.12 -33.87
C TYR A 177 3.80 -7.68 -33.56
N ARG A 178 3.96 -9.01 -33.69
CA ARG A 178 5.20 -9.75 -33.37
C ARG A 178 5.65 -9.70 -31.90
N SER A 179 4.79 -9.30 -30.96
CA SER A 179 5.07 -9.46 -29.52
C SER A 179 4.91 -10.91 -29.06
N ASP A 180 5.32 -11.20 -27.84
CA ASP A 180 5.18 -12.54 -27.23
C ASP A 180 3.72 -13.01 -27.19
N GLU A 181 2.76 -12.09 -27.00
CA GLU A 181 1.32 -12.43 -27.02
C GLU A 181 0.81 -12.74 -28.43
N CYS A 182 1.32 -12.04 -29.44
CA CYS A 182 0.99 -12.30 -30.85
C CYS A 182 1.65 -13.61 -31.32
N GLY A 183 2.91 -13.84 -30.97
CA GLY A 183 3.67 -15.04 -31.29
C GLY A 183 4.05 -15.21 -32.77
N TYR A 184 3.71 -14.26 -33.64
CA TYR A 184 4.08 -14.32 -35.05
C TYR A 184 5.54 -13.93 -35.25
N ALA A 185 6.39 -14.90 -35.61
CA ALA A 185 7.80 -14.70 -35.94
C ALA A 185 8.12 -14.95 -37.43
N GLY A 186 7.10 -15.11 -38.27
CA GLY A 186 7.24 -15.45 -39.69
C GLY A 186 7.76 -14.31 -40.58
N PRO A 187 7.92 -14.56 -41.90
CA PRO A 187 8.35 -13.55 -42.87
C PRO A 187 7.33 -12.40 -43.00
N PRO A 188 7.68 -11.28 -43.66
CA PRO A 188 6.70 -10.25 -44.01
C PRO A 188 5.66 -10.82 -44.98
N VAL A 189 4.39 -10.48 -44.77
CA VAL A 189 3.28 -11.03 -45.57
C VAL A 189 2.44 -9.93 -46.19
N ALA A 190 2.00 -8.94 -45.41
CA ALA A 190 1.06 -7.93 -45.87
C ALA A 190 1.22 -6.59 -45.15
N ASP A 191 0.73 -5.52 -45.77
CA ASP A 191 0.62 -4.20 -45.15
C ASP A 191 -0.59 -4.09 -44.20
N GLU A 192 -0.79 -2.90 -43.61
CA GLU A 192 -1.89 -2.62 -42.68
C GLU A 192 -3.31 -2.80 -43.29
N PHE A 193 -3.41 -2.86 -44.62
CA PHE A 193 -4.65 -3.03 -45.37
C PHE A 193 -4.78 -4.44 -46.00
N ASP A 194 -4.02 -5.42 -45.50
CA ASP A 194 -3.99 -6.80 -45.98
C ASP A 194 -3.52 -6.94 -47.45
N LYS A 195 -2.73 -5.98 -47.97
CA LYS A 195 -2.12 -6.10 -49.31
C LYS A 195 -0.78 -6.85 -49.24
N PRO A 196 -0.57 -7.89 -50.06
CA PRO A 196 0.65 -8.68 -50.03
C PRO A 196 1.90 -7.82 -50.24
N THR A 197 2.85 -7.92 -49.30
CA THR A 197 4.10 -7.15 -49.35
C THR A 197 5.26 -7.99 -48.83
N ALA A 198 6.36 -8.02 -49.59
CA ALA A 198 7.60 -8.70 -49.20
C ALA A 198 8.60 -7.78 -48.48
N ASP A 199 8.35 -6.46 -48.46
CA ASP A 199 9.20 -5.47 -47.81
C ASP A 199 8.99 -5.48 -46.28
N PRO A 200 10.02 -5.79 -45.46
CA PRO A 200 9.87 -5.83 -43.99
C PRO A 200 9.49 -4.48 -43.37
N SER A 201 9.83 -3.36 -44.00
CA SER A 201 9.51 -2.01 -43.52
C SER A 201 8.05 -1.61 -43.72
N LYS A 202 7.33 -2.32 -44.58
CA LYS A 202 5.91 -2.08 -44.89
C LYS A 202 5.00 -3.19 -44.34
N ASP A 203 5.58 -4.25 -43.78
CA ASP A 203 4.84 -5.33 -43.15
C ASP A 203 4.22 -4.85 -41.84
N ALA A 204 2.90 -4.70 -41.87
CA ALA A 204 2.11 -4.27 -40.73
C ALA A 204 0.89 -5.18 -40.62
N CYS A 205 0.51 -5.53 -39.39
CA CYS A 205 -0.69 -6.33 -39.16
C CYS A 205 -1.92 -5.43 -39.17
N SER A 206 -2.93 -5.79 -39.95
CA SER A 206 -4.25 -5.15 -39.96
C SER A 206 -5.03 -5.31 -38.65
N LYS A 207 -4.54 -6.17 -37.73
CA LYS A 207 -5.17 -6.54 -36.45
C LYS A 207 -6.54 -7.19 -36.58
N CYS A 208 -6.97 -7.50 -37.80
CA CYS A 208 -8.20 -8.21 -38.09
C CYS A 208 -7.94 -9.72 -38.24
N ARG A 209 -9.01 -10.51 -38.22
CA ARG A 209 -8.98 -11.95 -38.53
C ARG A 209 -8.23 -12.26 -39.84
N THR A 210 -8.49 -11.47 -40.87
CA THR A 210 -7.87 -11.57 -42.20
C THR A 210 -6.35 -11.45 -42.13
N GLY A 211 -5.83 -10.50 -41.36
CA GLY A 211 -4.40 -10.31 -41.18
C GLY A 211 -3.71 -11.49 -40.50
N CYS A 212 -4.39 -12.17 -39.57
CA CYS A 212 -3.91 -13.41 -38.95
C CYS A 212 -4.07 -14.63 -39.86
N GLU A 213 -5.12 -14.70 -40.70
CA GLU A 213 -5.31 -15.75 -41.71
C GLU A 213 -4.18 -15.76 -42.74
N LEU A 214 -3.83 -14.58 -43.27
CA LEU A 214 -2.70 -14.43 -44.21
C LEU A 214 -1.37 -14.91 -43.62
N ARG A 215 -1.24 -14.86 -42.29
CA ARG A 215 -0.03 -15.17 -41.53
C ARG A 215 -0.10 -16.54 -40.84
N ASP A 216 -1.14 -17.33 -41.11
CA ASP A 216 -1.40 -18.63 -40.46
C ASP A 216 -1.31 -18.59 -38.92
N ASN A 217 -1.73 -17.46 -38.32
CA ASN A 217 -1.63 -17.18 -36.89
C ASN A 217 -3.01 -16.95 -36.23
N LEU A 218 -4.06 -17.56 -36.80
CA LEU A 218 -5.43 -17.49 -36.27
C LEU A 218 -5.56 -18.02 -34.85
N SER A 219 -4.79 -19.05 -34.49
CA SER A 219 -4.87 -19.71 -33.18
C SER A 219 -4.46 -18.81 -32.01
N ARG A 220 -3.68 -17.75 -32.29
CA ARG A 220 -3.20 -16.79 -31.29
C ARG A 220 -3.84 -15.40 -31.41
N ILE A 221 -4.91 -15.30 -32.19
CA ILE A 221 -5.56 -14.01 -32.41
C ILE A 221 -6.09 -13.40 -31.10
N GLY A 222 -5.80 -12.12 -30.91
CA GLY A 222 -6.19 -11.38 -29.71
C GLY A 222 -7.62 -10.84 -29.73
N CYS A 223 -8.43 -11.16 -30.74
CA CYS A 223 -9.82 -10.68 -30.82
C CYS A 223 -10.82 -11.73 -30.33
N PHE A 224 -12.00 -11.28 -29.91
CA PHE A 224 -13.15 -12.15 -29.73
C PHE A 224 -13.94 -12.18 -31.03
N LEU A 225 -14.18 -13.39 -31.56
CA LEU A 225 -15.00 -13.57 -32.75
C LEU A 225 -16.46 -13.35 -32.36
N SER A 226 -17.11 -12.36 -32.98
CA SER A 226 -18.54 -12.13 -32.77
C SER A 226 -19.37 -13.32 -33.25
N ILE A 227 -20.50 -13.59 -32.57
CA ILE A 227 -21.41 -14.70 -32.89
C ILE A 227 -21.92 -14.63 -34.34
N ASN A 228 -21.98 -13.43 -34.91
CA ASN A 228 -22.41 -13.17 -36.29
C ASN A 228 -21.40 -13.67 -37.35
N ARG A 229 -20.23 -14.16 -36.94
CA ARG A 229 -19.19 -14.71 -37.85
C ARG A 229 -18.88 -16.20 -37.63
N LEU A 230 -19.70 -16.88 -36.82
CA LEU A 230 -19.62 -18.33 -36.58
C LEU A 230 -20.56 -19.17 -37.47
N SER A 231 -21.25 -18.52 -38.41
CA SER A 231 -22.13 -19.13 -39.42
C SER A 231 -21.37 -19.66 -40.63
#